data_AF-A0A1B6MKN9-F1
#
_entry.id   AF-A0A1B6MKN9-F1
#
_cell.length_a   1.000
_cell.length_b   1.000
_cell.length_c   1.000
_cell.angle_alpha   90.00
_cell.angle_beta   90.00
_cell.angle_gamma   90.00
#
_symmetry.space_group_name_H-M   'P 1'
#
loop_
_entity.id
_entity.type
_entity.pdbx_description
1 polymer ?
#
loop_
_entity_poly.entity_id
_entity_poly.type
_entity_poly.pdbx_seq_one_letter_code
_entity_poly.pdbx_strand_id
1 'polypeptide(L)'
;FPLKINIMKAFPGLHDKASVKRVFNYRHCRGRRVVENVFGIMSAVFRVLRKPMLLEPERADTVVLACCHLHNFLRRSMSSASTYTPPGAFDVEDLATGSLVPGQWRVDRMPRETL
;
A
#
# COMPACT_ATOMS: atom_id res chain seq x y z
N PHE A 1 -1.25 -5.14 21.24
CA PHE A 1 -0.23 -4.07 21.34
C PHE A 1 -0.84 -2.79 21.90
N PRO A 2 -0.30 -2.24 23.01
CA PRO A 2 -0.74 -0.97 23.60
C PRO A 2 -0.25 0.24 22.78
N LEU A 3 -0.93 1.39 22.91
CA LEU A 3 -0.45 2.67 22.38
C LEU A 3 0.86 3.02 23.08
N LYS A 4 1.89 3.41 22.32
CA LYS A 4 3.18 3.86 22.86
C LYS A 4 3.55 5.19 22.23
N ILE A 5 4.48 5.91 22.82
CA ILE A 5 5.00 7.18 22.27
C ILE A 5 5.46 7.05 20.80
N ASN A 6 5.94 5.87 20.44
CA ASN A 6 6.42 5.53 19.10
C ASN A 6 5.44 4.69 18.27
N ILE A 7 4.22 4.43 18.77
CA ILE A 7 3.22 3.58 18.10
C ILE A 7 1.87 4.29 18.15
N MET A 8 1.48 4.89 17.02
CA MET A 8 0.11 5.35 16.80
C MET A 8 -0.80 4.17 16.42
N LYS A 9 -2.00 4.12 16.98
CA LYS A 9 -3.03 3.13 16.68
C LYS A 9 -4.39 3.79 16.59
N ALA A 10 -5.23 3.33 15.65
CA ALA A 10 -6.63 3.72 15.58
C ALA A 10 -7.39 3.40 16.89
N PHE A 11 -8.30 4.29 17.29
CA PHE A 11 -9.22 4.07 18.38
C PHE A 11 -10.16 2.91 18.05
N PRO A 12 -10.30 1.89 18.92
CA PRO A 12 -11.20 0.77 18.69
C PRO A 12 -12.67 1.19 18.80
N GLY A 13 -13.56 0.42 18.19
CA GLY A 13 -15.01 0.64 18.23
C GLY A 13 -15.52 1.66 17.21
N LEU A 14 -16.85 1.81 17.18
CA LEU A 14 -17.53 2.83 16.41
C LEU A 14 -17.53 4.15 17.18
N HIS A 15 -17.28 5.25 16.46
CA HIS A 15 -17.25 6.58 17.04
C HIS A 15 -18.24 7.48 16.28
N ASP A 16 -18.86 8.39 17.01
CA ASP A 16 -19.84 9.31 16.45
C ASP A 16 -19.26 10.13 15.30
N LYS A 17 -20.14 10.54 14.39
CA LYS A 17 -19.78 11.49 13.31
C LYS A 17 -19.17 12.74 13.93
N ALA A 18 -18.11 13.26 13.30
CA ALA A 18 -17.33 14.42 13.75
C ALA A 18 -16.60 14.30 15.11
N SER A 19 -16.66 13.16 15.81
CA SER A 19 -15.86 12.97 17.02
C SER A 19 -14.36 13.02 16.72
N VAL A 20 -13.57 13.53 17.67
CA VAL A 20 -12.10 13.62 17.56
C VAL A 20 -11.48 12.24 17.24
N LYS A 21 -12.01 11.17 17.86
CA LYS A 21 -11.57 9.80 17.63
C LYS A 21 -11.83 9.34 16.19
N ARG A 22 -13.01 9.64 15.63
CA ARG A 22 -13.34 9.31 14.24
C ARG A 22 -12.48 10.10 13.25
N VAL A 23 -12.29 11.40 13.47
CA VAL A 23 -11.45 12.26 12.64
C VAL A 23 -10.00 11.77 12.65
N PHE A 24 -9.48 11.41 13.83
CA PHE A 24 -8.16 10.80 13.96
C PHE A 24 -8.06 9.49 13.17
N ASN A 25 -8.98 8.55 13.38
CA ASN A 25 -9.00 7.26 12.69
C ASN A 25 -9.03 7.44 11.17
N TYR A 26 -9.87 8.36 10.68
CA TYR A 26 -9.95 8.68 9.26
C TYR A 26 -8.60 9.14 8.68
N ARG A 27 -7.95 10.11 9.34
CA ARG A 27 -6.62 10.62 8.92
C ARG A 27 -5.55 9.52 8.98
N HIS A 28 -5.58 8.72 10.04
CA HIS A 28 -4.66 7.60 10.22
C HIS A 28 -4.82 6.55 9.12
N CYS A 29 -6.05 6.12 8.82
CA CYS A 29 -6.34 5.20 7.72
C CYS A 29 -5.95 5.77 6.36
N ARG A 30 -6.23 7.06 6.11
CA ARG A 30 -5.83 7.75 4.88
C ARG A 30 -4.31 7.75 4.67
N GLY A 31 -3.53 7.98 5.74
CA GLY A 31 -2.06 7.89 5.69
C GLY A 31 -1.58 6.47 5.42
N ARG A 32 -2.12 5.48 6.13
CA ARG A 32 -1.80 4.05 5.92
C ARG A 32 -2.09 3.58 4.49
N ARG A 33 -3.20 4.03 3.90
CA ARG A 33 -3.59 3.69 2.52
C ARG A 33 -2.49 4.00 1.50
N VAL A 34 -1.75 5.10 1.68
CA VAL A 34 -0.63 5.45 0.78
C VAL A 34 0.45 4.38 0.84
N VAL A 35 0.83 3.98 2.05
CA VAL A 35 1.87 2.97 2.30
C VAL A 35 1.42 1.59 1.79
N GLU A 36 0.20 1.19 2.12
CA GLU A 36 -0.38 -0.09 1.70
C GLU A 36 -0.49 -0.20 0.17
N ASN A 37 -0.88 0.87 -0.52
CA ASN A 37 -0.90 0.93 -1.98
C ASN A 37 0.50 0.69 -2.59
N VAL A 38 1.53 1.37 -2.08
CA VAL A 38 2.91 1.23 -2.60
C VAL A 38 3.41 -0.20 -2.42
N PHE A 39 3.27 -0.78 -1.22
CA PHE A 39 3.64 -2.18 -0.99
C PHE A 39 2.83 -3.14 -1.86
N GLY A 40 1.54 -2.87 -2.03
CA GLY A 40 0.65 -3.65 -2.90
C GLY A 40 1.14 -3.70 -4.34
N ILE A 41 1.39 -2.54 -4.94
CA ILE A 41 1.87 -2.42 -6.33
C ILE A 41 3.29 -2.98 -6.47
N MET A 42 4.21 -2.61 -5.57
CA MET A 42 5.59 -3.09 -5.62
C MET A 42 5.66 -4.61 -5.48
N SER A 43 4.93 -5.21 -4.55
CA SER A 43 4.88 -6.66 -4.43
C SER A 43 4.19 -7.32 -5.63
N ALA A 44 3.24 -6.64 -6.28
CA ALA A 44 2.61 -7.16 -7.47
C ALA A 44 3.55 -7.24 -8.67
N VAL A 45 4.33 -6.19 -8.90
CA VAL A 45 5.26 -6.11 -10.02
C VAL A 45 6.56 -6.84 -9.71
N PHE A 46 7.17 -6.58 -8.56
CA PHE A 46 8.45 -7.17 -8.15
C PHE A 46 8.20 -8.43 -7.32
N ARG A 47 7.96 -9.55 -7.99
CA ARG A 47 7.64 -10.84 -7.37
C ARG A 47 8.67 -11.33 -6.34
N VAL A 48 9.92 -10.84 -6.40
CA VAL A 48 10.96 -11.09 -5.39
C VAL A 48 10.52 -10.66 -3.98
N LEU A 49 9.65 -9.65 -3.86
CA LEU A 49 9.10 -9.16 -2.59
C LEU A 49 7.94 -10.02 -2.05
N ARG A 50 7.41 -10.98 -2.82
CA ARG A 50 6.28 -11.84 -2.41
C ARG A 50 6.72 -13.07 -1.60
N LYS A 51 8.02 -13.39 -1.57
CA LYS A 51 8.57 -14.55 -0.87
C LYS A 51 9.77 -14.14 -0.02
N PRO A 52 10.12 -14.90 1.02
CA PRO A 52 11.38 -14.72 1.73
C PRO A 52 12.56 -14.73 0.75
N MET A 53 13.48 -13.77 0.89
CA MET A 53 14.70 -13.74 0.11
C MET A 53 15.75 -14.64 0.78
N LEU A 54 16.24 -15.65 0.07
CA LEU A 54 17.36 -16.48 0.52
C LEU A 54 18.68 -15.79 0.19
N LEU A 55 18.89 -14.60 0.77
CA LEU A 55 20.04 -13.73 0.58
C LEU A 55 20.53 -13.23 1.94
N GLU A 56 21.81 -12.89 2.03
CA GLU A 56 22.34 -12.14 3.17
C GLU A 56 21.61 -10.78 3.32
N PRO A 57 21.43 -10.27 4.55
CA PRO A 57 20.67 -9.05 4.81
C PRO A 57 21.11 -7.85 3.95
N GLU A 58 22.41 -7.65 3.78
CA GLU A 58 22.96 -6.52 3.01
C GLU A 58 22.57 -6.61 1.53
N ARG A 59 22.48 -7.83 0.99
CA ARG A 59 22.04 -8.07 -0.38
C ARG A 59 20.54 -7.90 -0.51
N ALA A 60 19.77 -8.35 0.48
CA ALA A 60 18.32 -8.14 0.52
C ALA A 60 17.97 -6.64 0.55
N ASP A 61 18.70 -5.84 1.35
CA ASP A 61 18.54 -4.38 1.40
C ASP A 61 18.80 -3.72 0.05
N THR A 62 19.86 -4.16 -0.64
CA THR A 62 20.19 -3.67 -1.99
C THR A 62 19.06 -3.97 -2.98
N VAL A 63 18.47 -5.18 -2.91
CA VAL A 63 17.33 -5.56 -3.76
C VAL A 63 16.11 -4.69 -3.46
N VAL A 64 15.78 -4.46 -2.19
CA VAL A 64 14.65 -3.62 -1.79
C VAL A 64 14.84 -2.18 -2.28
N LEU A 65 16.03 -1.61 -2.10
CA LEU A 65 16.36 -0.26 -2.59
C LEU A 65 16.26 -0.17 -4.11
N ALA A 66 16.76 -1.17 -4.84
CA ALA A 66 16.62 -1.24 -6.29
C ALA A 66 15.13 -1.25 -6.72
N CYS A 67 14.28 -2.02 -6.04
CA CYS A 67 12.83 -2.00 -6.29
C CYS A 67 12.22 -0.62 -6.02
N CYS A 68 12.63 0.08 -4.95
CA CYS A 68 12.17 1.44 -4.65
C CYS A 68 12.59 2.44 -5.74
N HIS A 69 13.84 2.38 -6.21
CA HIS A 69 14.32 3.23 -7.29
C HIS A 69 13.58 2.97 -8.60
N LEU A 70 13.38 1.70 -8.96
CA LEU A 70 12.62 1.32 -10.15
C LEU A 70 11.15 1.77 -10.06
N HIS A 71 10.50 1.59 -8.91
CA HIS A 71 9.15 2.10 -8.66
C HIS A 71 9.05 3.61 -8.94
N ASN A 72 9.97 4.39 -8.36
CA ASN A 72 10.00 5.84 -8.52
C ASN A 72 10.27 6.25 -9.96
N PHE A 73 11.20 5.58 -10.63
CA PHE A 73 11.52 5.83 -12.04
C PHE A 73 10.32 5.57 -12.95
N LEU A 74 9.68 4.39 -12.82
CA LEU A 74 8.55 3.99 -13.64
C LEU A 74 7.32 4.87 -13.41
N ARG A 75 7.10 5.35 -12.17
CA ARG A 75 6.02 6.30 -11.84
C ARG A 75 6.23 7.69 -12.39
N ARG A 76 7.48 8.15 -12.50
CA ARG A 76 7.82 9.50 -12.95
C ARG A 76 7.92 9.63 -14.47
N SER A 77 8.19 8.52 -15.16
CA SER A 77 8.33 8.54 -16.62
C SER A 77 6.98 8.60 -17.33
N MET A 78 6.84 9.53 -18.29
CA MET A 78 5.60 9.65 -19.08
C MET A 78 5.34 8.43 -19.96
N SER A 79 6.39 7.71 -20.39
CA SER A 79 6.25 6.55 -21.26
C SER A 79 5.87 5.26 -20.53
N SER A 80 6.04 5.20 -19.21
CA SER A 80 5.79 3.98 -18.43
C SER A 80 4.81 4.14 -17.28
N ALA A 81 4.49 5.36 -16.84
CA ALA A 81 3.61 5.58 -15.68
C ALA A 81 2.20 4.98 -15.87
N SER A 82 1.63 5.11 -17.07
CA SER A 82 0.29 4.58 -17.40
C SER A 82 0.27 3.05 -17.46
N THR A 83 1.36 2.42 -17.89
CA THR A 83 1.49 0.96 -17.93
C THR A 83 1.81 0.39 -16.55
N TYR A 84 2.72 1.05 -15.81
CA TYR A 84 3.16 0.61 -14.49
C TYR A 84 2.07 0.80 -13.43
N THR A 85 1.35 1.92 -13.51
CA THR A 85 0.24 2.25 -12.63
C THR A 85 -0.94 2.82 -13.42
N PRO A 86 -1.72 1.94 -14.07
CA PRO A 86 -2.90 2.37 -14.81
C PRO A 86 -3.95 3.02 -13.89
N PRO A 87 -4.91 3.79 -14.45
CA PRO A 87 -6.06 4.27 -13.70
C PRO A 87 -6.76 3.11 -12.97
N GLY A 88 -7.04 3.29 -11.67
CA GLY A 88 -7.59 2.23 -10.82
C GLY A 88 -6.54 1.30 -10.18
N ALA A 89 -5.24 1.51 -10.44
CA ALA A 89 -4.17 0.75 -9.78
C ALA A 89 -3.99 1.10 -8.29
N PHE A 90 -4.64 2.13 -7.75
CA PHE A 90 -4.56 2.52 -6.34
C PHE A 90 -5.93 2.43 -5.69
N ASP A 91 -5.95 2.21 -4.38
CA ASP A 91 -7.15 2.45 -3.58
C ASP A 91 -7.49 3.95 -3.61
N VAL A 92 -8.73 4.27 -3.99
CA VAL A 92 -9.24 5.64 -4.09
C VAL A 92 -10.45 5.80 -3.18
N GLU A 93 -10.63 6.99 -2.64
CA GLU A 93 -11.84 7.34 -1.89
C GLU A 93 -12.84 7.98 -2.85
N ASP A 94 -14.04 7.43 -2.90
CA ASP A 94 -15.14 8.11 -3.56
C ASP A 94 -15.58 9.29 -2.70
N LEU A 95 -15.43 10.51 -3.23
CA LEU A 95 -15.76 11.74 -2.51
C LEU A 95 -17.27 11.93 -2.33
N ALA A 96 -18.11 11.31 -3.17
CA ALA A 96 -19.56 11.42 -3.07
C ALA A 96 -20.12 10.52 -1.95
N THR A 97 -19.57 9.31 -1.80
CA THR A 97 -20.06 8.32 -0.82
C THR A 97 -19.19 8.20 0.43
N GLY A 98 -17.95 8.72 0.39
CA GLY A 98 -16.94 8.52 1.43
C GLY A 98 -16.42 7.08 1.50
N SER A 99 -16.76 6.24 0.52
CA SER A 99 -16.41 4.82 0.50
C SER A 99 -15.04 4.59 -0.12
N LEU A 100 -14.37 3.53 0.32
CA LEU A 100 -13.10 3.11 -0.26
C LEU A 100 -13.35 2.23 -1.50
N VAL A 101 -12.87 2.69 -2.65
CA VAL A 101 -12.81 1.91 -3.88
C VAL A 101 -11.45 1.18 -3.91
N PRO A 102 -11.44 -0.16 -3.87
CA PRO A 102 -10.20 -0.93 -3.87
C PRO A 102 -9.47 -0.84 -5.22
N GLY A 103 -8.14 -0.70 -5.16
CA GLY A 103 -7.28 -0.71 -6.33
C GLY A 103 -7.07 -2.12 -6.88
N GLN A 104 -6.77 -2.20 -8.18
CA GLN A 104 -6.58 -3.47 -8.91
C GLN A 104 -5.49 -4.37 -8.29
N TRP A 105 -4.46 -3.80 -7.67
CA TRP A 105 -3.39 -4.55 -7.01
C TRP A 105 -3.90 -5.48 -5.89
N ARG A 106 -5.09 -5.23 -5.34
CA ARG A 106 -5.72 -6.10 -4.32
C ARG A 106 -6.22 -7.42 -4.92
N VAL A 107 -6.56 -7.45 -6.21
CA VAL A 107 -7.12 -8.62 -6.91
C VAL A 107 -6.00 -9.57 -7.37
N ASP A 108 -4.84 -9.03 -7.73
CA ASP A 108 -3.67 -9.81 -8.19
C ASP A 108 -2.98 -10.63 -7.08
N ARG A 109 -3.61 -10.68 -5.89
CA ARG A 109 -3.18 -11.40 -4.69
C ARG A 109 -3.64 -12.86 -4.64
N MET A 110 -4.55 -13.30 -5.50
CA MET A 110 -4.84 -14.74 -5.59
C MET A 110 -3.70 -15.41 -6.36
N PRO A 111 -2.93 -16.32 -5.75
CA PRO A 111 -2.19 -17.27 -6.53
C PRO A 111 -3.21 -17.93 -7.46
N ARG A 112 -2.96 -17.93 -8.78
CA ARG A 112 -3.61 -18.93 -9.62
C ARG A 112 -3.18 -20.25 -8.99
N GLU A 113 -4.13 -20.96 -8.38
CA GLU A 113 -3.93 -22.31 -7.88
C GLU A 113 -3.17 -23.05 -8.98
N THR A 114 -1.95 -23.42 -8.66
CA THR A 114 -1.12 -24.24 -9.52
C THR A 114 -1.65 -25.64 -9.26
N LEU A 115 -2.40 -26.15 -10.24
CA LEU A 115 -2.88 -27.52 -10.44
C LEU A 115 -2.86 -28.46 -9.23
#